data_AF-A0A9X3N9H5-F1
#
_entry.id   AF-A0A9X3N9H5-F1
#
_cell.length_a   1.000
_cell.length_b   1.000
_cell.length_c   1.000
_cell.angle_alpha   90.00
_cell.angle_beta   90.00
_cell.angle_gamma   90.00
#
_symmetry.space_group_name_H-M   'P 1'
#
loop_
_entity.id
_entity.type
_entity.pdbx_description
1 polymer ?
#
loop_
_entity_poly.entity_id
_entity_poly.type
_entity_poly.pdbx_seq_one_letter_code
_entity_poly.pdbx_strand_id
1 'polypeptide(L)'
;MPRSTLLRALGAGALCLTASATTPALADAAPQVGVSAKQLNIHAGSRATVKGRLAAPGTARLQIQRGNRWVTIDRDRTDAAGRYALRGRLKRPTSARARVKTSTGATRVVGRLNVYRRALASWYGPGLFGNKLGCGGTLTTGSIGVANKHLPCGSKVTLRHRGRVLRVRVIDRGPYVGGREYDLTAATARKLGFSGHGPIQATR
;
A
#
# COMPACT_ATOMS: atom_id res chain seq x y z
N MET A 1 35.63 -38.75 -74.78
CA MET A 1 34.40 -39.39 -74.24
C MET A 1 34.75 -40.80 -73.81
N PRO A 2 34.31 -41.39 -72.68
CA PRO A 2 33.63 -40.85 -71.50
C PRO A 2 34.20 -41.35 -70.12
N ARG A 3 33.86 -40.57 -69.08
CA ARG A 3 33.41 -40.89 -67.70
C ARG A 3 33.83 -42.18 -66.97
N SER A 4 34.21 -41.99 -65.70
CA SER A 4 33.82 -42.76 -64.47
C SER A 4 35.03 -42.87 -63.52
N THR A 5 35.00 -42.79 -62.20
CA THR A 5 33.97 -42.65 -61.16
C THR A 5 34.70 -42.33 -59.83
N LEU A 6 34.02 -41.57 -58.97
CA LEU A 6 34.20 -41.37 -57.52
C LEU A 6 35.28 -42.17 -56.76
N LEU A 7 36.00 -41.49 -55.85
CA LEU A 7 35.95 -41.84 -54.43
C LEU A 7 36.35 -40.67 -53.51
N ARG A 8 35.84 -40.73 -52.30
CA ARG A 8 35.55 -39.69 -51.31
C ARG A 8 36.36 -40.01 -50.05
N ALA A 9 36.97 -39.03 -49.39
CA ALA A 9 37.21 -38.96 -47.93
C ALA A 9 38.15 -37.76 -47.62
N LEU A 10 37.61 -36.69 -47.02
CA LEU A 10 37.71 -36.37 -45.58
C LEU A 10 39.08 -35.76 -45.21
N GLY A 11 39.13 -34.44 -45.23
CA GLY A 11 40.18 -33.62 -44.62
C GLY A 11 39.54 -32.48 -43.85
N ALA A 12 39.79 -32.47 -42.55
CA ALA A 12 39.20 -31.57 -41.56
C ALA A 12 39.65 -30.11 -41.73
N GLY A 13 38.86 -29.20 -41.16
CA GLY A 13 39.37 -27.91 -40.70
C GLY A 13 38.67 -26.70 -41.30
N ALA A 14 37.66 -26.21 -40.57
CA ALA A 14 37.49 -24.79 -40.23
C ALA A 14 36.06 -24.61 -39.69
N LEU A 15 35.90 -24.85 -38.39
CA LEU A 15 34.75 -24.36 -37.65
C LEU A 15 34.88 -22.82 -37.61
N CYS A 16 34.31 -22.14 -38.60
CA CYS A 16 34.15 -20.69 -38.53
C CYS A 16 32.96 -20.41 -37.60
N LEU A 17 33.23 -20.33 -36.30
CA LEU A 17 32.28 -19.81 -35.32
C LEU A 17 32.00 -18.34 -35.67
N THR A 18 30.86 -18.10 -36.30
CA THR A 18 30.28 -16.75 -36.33
C THR A 18 29.91 -16.39 -34.90
N ALA A 19 30.70 -15.51 -34.29
CA ALA A 19 30.33 -14.86 -33.05
C ALA A 19 29.15 -13.92 -33.35
N SER A 20 27.94 -14.47 -33.29
CA SER A 20 26.72 -13.68 -33.19
C SER A 20 26.80 -12.89 -31.90
N ALA A 21 26.98 -11.58 -32.02
CA ALA A 21 26.92 -10.63 -30.93
C ALA A 21 25.59 -10.81 -30.20
N THR A 22 25.61 -11.58 -29.11
CA THR A 22 24.50 -11.61 -28.17
C THR A 22 24.58 -10.29 -27.42
N THR A 23 23.73 -9.37 -27.83
CA THR A 23 23.37 -8.15 -27.14
C THR A 23 23.37 -8.40 -25.63
N PRO A 24 24.08 -7.61 -24.81
CA PRO A 24 23.90 -7.76 -23.37
C PRO A 24 22.44 -7.49 -23.08
N ALA A 25 21.79 -8.50 -22.50
CA ALA A 25 20.44 -8.45 -22.00
C ALA A 25 20.26 -7.17 -21.19
N LEU A 26 19.29 -6.35 -21.62
CA LEU A 26 18.57 -5.34 -20.86
C LEU A 26 19.16 -5.09 -19.48
N ALA A 27 20.09 -4.13 -19.41
CA ALA A 27 20.43 -3.48 -18.16
C ALA A 27 19.11 -3.11 -17.49
N ASP A 28 18.89 -3.68 -16.31
CA ASP A 28 17.70 -3.52 -15.47
C ASP A 28 17.41 -2.03 -15.34
N ALA A 29 16.51 -1.51 -16.19
CA ALA A 29 16.38 -0.08 -16.39
C ALA A 29 15.99 0.54 -15.05
N ALA A 30 16.88 1.35 -14.49
CA ALA A 30 16.69 1.98 -13.20
C ALA A 30 15.26 2.56 -13.14
N PRO A 31 14.52 2.37 -12.03
CA PRO A 31 13.12 2.68 -11.98
C PRO A 31 12.91 4.14 -12.39
N GLN A 32 12.12 4.36 -13.44
CA GLN A 32 11.85 5.69 -14.00
C GLN A 32 11.32 6.69 -12.96
N VAL A 33 10.80 6.16 -11.83
CA VAL A 33 10.36 6.90 -10.65
C VAL A 33 11.06 6.35 -9.41
N GLY A 34 12.17 6.97 -9.00
CA GLY A 34 12.85 6.71 -7.74
C GLY A 34 12.12 7.36 -6.56
N VAL A 35 12.14 6.71 -5.39
CA VAL A 35 11.57 7.21 -4.13
C VAL A 35 12.61 7.00 -3.04
N SER A 36 13.12 8.09 -2.46
CA SER A 36 14.17 8.06 -1.44
C SER A 36 13.63 8.18 -0.02
N ALA A 37 12.52 8.90 0.16
CA ALA A 37 11.90 9.07 1.48
C ALA A 37 10.38 9.21 1.36
N LYS A 38 9.65 8.70 2.35
CA LYS A 38 8.19 8.80 2.40
C LYS A 38 7.65 8.87 3.83
N GLN A 39 6.70 9.77 4.06
CA GLN A 39 5.89 9.83 5.27
C GLN A 39 4.42 9.71 4.90
N LEU A 40 3.88 8.49 5.04
CA LEU A 40 2.52 8.13 4.61
C LEU A 40 1.60 7.79 5.80
N ASN A 41 2.09 7.90 7.04
CA ASN A 41 1.27 7.76 8.23
C ASN A 41 1.20 9.15 8.88
N ILE A 42 0.06 9.82 8.74
CA ILE A 42 -0.09 11.22 9.11
C ILE A 42 -1.39 11.44 9.88
N HIS A 43 -1.47 12.55 10.61
CA HIS A 43 -2.72 13.01 11.17
C HIS A 43 -3.55 13.79 10.16
N ALA A 44 -4.86 13.78 10.32
CA ALA A 44 -5.78 14.62 9.56
C ALA A 44 -5.31 16.08 9.58
N GLY A 45 -5.26 16.69 8.40
CA GLY A 45 -4.72 18.03 8.22
C GLY A 45 -3.21 18.09 8.10
N SER A 46 -2.42 17.09 8.50
CA SER A 46 -0.97 17.09 8.26
C SER A 46 -0.62 16.84 6.79
N ARG A 47 0.65 17.10 6.41
CA ARG A 47 1.17 16.83 5.06
C ARG A 47 1.80 15.44 5.00
N ALA A 48 1.39 14.64 4.02
CA ALA A 48 2.13 13.47 3.59
C ALA A 48 3.31 13.93 2.74
N THR A 49 4.46 13.28 2.88
CA THR A 49 5.64 13.62 2.09
C THR A 49 6.11 12.43 1.28
N VAL A 50 6.50 12.67 0.03
CA VAL A 50 7.19 11.69 -0.82
C VAL A 50 8.28 12.43 -1.57
N LYS A 51 9.53 12.06 -1.32
CA LYS A 51 10.70 12.61 -2.00
C LYS A 51 11.34 11.55 -2.87
N GLY A 52 11.93 11.97 -3.98
CA GLY A 52 12.61 11.07 -4.88
C GLY A 52 13.23 11.79 -6.07
N ARG A 53 13.52 11.00 -7.11
CA ARG A 53 14.12 11.47 -8.36
C ARG A 53 13.44 10.77 -9.53
N LEU A 54 13.22 11.49 -10.63
CA LEU A 54 12.79 10.94 -11.91
C LEU A 54 14.01 10.73 -12.82
N ALA A 55 13.93 9.78 -13.75
CA ALA A 55 15.01 9.53 -14.70
C ALA A 55 15.30 10.73 -15.64
N ALA A 56 14.28 11.54 -15.92
CA ALA A 56 14.41 12.80 -16.66
C ALA A 56 13.59 13.90 -15.98
N PRO A 57 14.00 15.19 -16.10
CA PRO A 57 13.23 16.29 -15.56
C PRO A 57 11.78 16.30 -16.08
N GLY A 58 10.83 16.61 -15.19
CA GLY A 58 9.42 16.54 -15.53
C GLY A 58 8.51 16.88 -14.37
N THR A 59 7.29 16.34 -14.40
CA THR A 59 6.31 16.53 -13.32
C THR A 59 6.05 15.22 -12.60
N ALA A 60 6.17 15.23 -11.28
CA ALA A 60 5.72 14.15 -10.40
C ALA A 60 4.34 14.50 -9.82
N ARG A 61 3.47 13.50 -9.68
CA ARG A 61 2.14 13.64 -9.08
C ARG A 61 1.94 12.58 -8.01
N LEU A 62 1.67 13.00 -6.78
CA LEU A 62 1.25 12.09 -5.72
C LEU A 62 -0.23 11.81 -5.89
N GLN A 63 -0.59 10.55 -6.07
CA GLN A 63 -1.97 10.12 -6.24
C GLN A 63 -2.38 9.12 -5.17
N ILE A 64 -3.66 9.14 -4.81
CA ILE A 64 -4.28 8.15 -3.94
C ILE A 64 -5.45 7.47 -4.62
N GLN A 65 -5.71 6.22 -4.26
CA GLN A 65 -6.84 5.46 -4.78
C GLN A 65 -8.13 5.79 -4.02
N ARG A 66 -9.18 6.18 -4.73
CA ARG A 66 -10.56 6.35 -4.23
C ARG A 66 -11.49 5.49 -5.08
N GLY A 67 -11.97 4.38 -4.51
CA GLY A 67 -12.65 3.34 -5.29
C GLY A 67 -11.77 2.86 -6.45
N ASN A 68 -12.28 2.97 -7.67
CA ASN A 68 -11.57 2.55 -8.89
C ASN A 68 -10.75 3.69 -9.53
N ARG A 69 -10.73 4.88 -8.94
CA ARG A 69 -10.08 6.08 -9.50
C ARG A 69 -8.81 6.45 -8.72
N TRP A 70 -7.81 6.95 -9.44
CA TRP A 70 -6.62 7.57 -8.85
C TRP A 70 -6.77 9.08 -8.86
N VAL A 71 -6.71 9.70 -7.69
CA VAL A 71 -6.88 11.15 -7.51
C VAL A 71 -5.55 11.76 -7.11
N THR A 72 -5.12 12.79 -7.84
CA THR A 72 -3.91 13.56 -7.51
C THR A 72 -4.17 14.41 -6.27
N ILE A 73 -3.29 14.30 -5.26
CA ILE A 73 -3.35 15.09 -4.03
C ILE A 73 -2.22 16.12 -3.95
N ASP A 74 -1.20 15.97 -4.79
CA ASP A 74 -0.10 16.92 -4.90
C ASP A 74 0.62 16.75 -6.24
N ARG A 75 1.27 17.83 -6.69
CA ARG A 75 2.07 17.86 -7.92
C ARG A 75 3.32 18.68 -7.63
N ASP A 76 4.45 18.20 -8.13
CA ASP A 76 5.71 18.90 -8.06
C ASP A 76 6.44 18.84 -9.41
N ARG A 77 7.14 19.92 -9.77
CA ARG A 77 8.01 19.95 -10.94
C ARG A 77 9.42 19.66 -10.48
N THR A 78 10.10 18.73 -11.13
CA THR A 78 11.44 18.37 -10.72
C THR A 78 12.43 19.50 -10.99
N ASP A 79 13.53 19.51 -10.25
CA ASP A 79 14.70 20.30 -10.63
C ASP A 79 15.44 19.71 -11.85
N ALA A 80 16.52 20.36 -12.27
CA ALA A 80 17.37 19.94 -13.39
C ALA A 80 17.99 18.55 -13.19
N ALA A 81 18.18 18.11 -11.94
CA ALA A 81 18.68 16.78 -11.60
C ALA A 81 17.56 15.74 -11.46
N GLY A 82 16.30 16.11 -11.75
CA GLY A 82 15.13 15.25 -11.67
C GLY A 82 14.58 15.05 -10.25
N ARG A 83 15.05 15.78 -9.23
CA ARG A 83 14.59 15.62 -7.84
C ARG A 83 13.22 16.27 -7.63
N TYR A 84 12.38 15.63 -6.82
CA TYR A 84 11.05 16.12 -6.46
C TYR A 84 10.74 15.92 -4.96
N ALA A 85 9.82 16.72 -4.44
CA ALA A 85 9.30 16.65 -3.08
C ALA A 85 7.79 16.93 -3.04
N LEU A 86 6.98 15.87 -3.08
CA LEU A 86 5.53 15.94 -3.02
C LEU A 86 5.05 16.10 -1.56
N ARG A 87 4.08 17.00 -1.33
CA ARG A 87 3.59 17.43 0.00
C ARG A 87 2.06 17.51 0.11
N GLY A 88 1.38 16.42 -0.25
CA GLY A 88 -0.09 16.36 -0.24
C GLY A 88 -0.71 16.46 1.15
N ARG A 89 -1.77 17.28 1.28
CA ARG A 89 -2.53 17.46 2.53
C ARG A 89 -3.93 16.87 2.42
N LEU A 90 -4.32 16.05 3.38
CA LEU A 90 -5.66 15.46 3.45
C LEU A 90 -6.30 15.79 4.80
N LYS A 91 -7.43 16.49 4.77
CA LYS A 91 -8.18 16.89 5.97
C LYS A 91 -9.05 15.76 6.53
N ARG A 92 -9.48 14.83 5.69
CA ARG A 92 -10.39 13.75 6.09
C ARG A 92 -9.60 12.47 6.40
N PRO A 93 -9.91 11.76 7.50
CA PRO A 93 -9.33 10.46 7.79
C PRO A 93 -9.59 9.48 6.65
N THR A 94 -8.60 8.70 6.27
CA THR A 94 -8.70 7.74 5.16
C THR A 94 -7.54 6.75 5.21
N SER A 95 -7.73 5.57 4.63
CA SER A 95 -6.64 4.66 4.28
C SER A 95 -6.74 4.34 2.80
N ALA A 96 -5.78 4.80 2.01
CA ALA A 96 -5.78 4.64 0.56
C ALA A 96 -4.43 4.17 0.04
N ARG A 97 -4.41 3.40 -1.05
CA ARG A 97 -3.16 3.14 -1.78
C ARG A 97 -2.66 4.45 -2.36
N ALA A 98 -1.35 4.66 -2.31
CA ALA A 98 -0.69 5.85 -2.82
C ALA A 98 0.35 5.47 -3.88
N ARG A 99 0.49 6.31 -4.91
CA ARG A 99 1.49 6.17 -5.96
C ARG A 99 2.02 7.52 -6.39
N VAL A 100 3.21 7.52 -6.97
CA VAL A 100 3.72 8.64 -7.77
C VAL A 100 3.47 8.32 -9.25
N LYS A 101 2.96 9.29 -10.01
CA LYS A 101 2.79 9.23 -11.47
C LYS A 101 3.58 10.37 -12.11
N THR A 102 4.31 10.10 -13.17
CA THR A 102 5.05 11.11 -13.94
C THR A 102 4.22 11.69 -15.08
N SER A 103 4.72 12.76 -15.68
CA SER A 103 4.22 13.28 -16.96
C SER A 103 4.33 12.28 -18.11
N THR A 104 5.38 11.44 -18.12
CA THR A 104 5.60 10.39 -19.13
C THR A 104 4.67 9.18 -18.97
N GLY A 105 3.87 9.14 -17.91
CA GLY A 105 2.93 8.04 -17.64
C GLY A 105 3.48 6.96 -16.71
N ALA A 106 4.79 6.95 -16.43
CA ALA A 106 5.41 6.03 -15.48
C ALA A 106 4.77 6.14 -14.09
N THR A 107 4.61 5.01 -13.40
CA THR A 107 4.04 5.00 -12.04
C THR A 107 4.85 4.15 -11.08
N ARG A 108 4.88 4.58 -9.81
CA ARG A 108 5.47 3.82 -8.71
C ARG A 108 4.55 3.84 -7.51
N VAL A 109 4.08 2.67 -7.08
CA VAL A 109 3.31 2.54 -5.84
C VAL A 109 4.23 2.80 -4.65
N VAL A 110 3.85 3.75 -3.78
CA VAL A 110 4.67 4.15 -2.63
C VAL A 110 4.22 3.53 -1.31
N GLY A 111 3.01 2.99 -1.28
CA GLY A 111 2.45 2.28 -0.12
C GLY A 111 0.98 2.62 0.11
N ARG A 112 0.53 2.56 1.36
CA ARG A 112 -0.76 3.11 1.78
C ARG A 112 -0.55 4.40 2.56
N LEU A 113 -1.27 5.44 2.16
CA LEU A 113 -1.41 6.67 2.91
C LEU A 113 -2.54 6.49 3.93
N ASN A 114 -2.16 6.51 5.22
CA ASN A 114 -3.08 6.48 6.34
C ASN A 114 -3.15 7.88 6.96
N VAL A 115 -4.35 8.45 6.92
CA VAL A 115 -4.69 9.71 7.56
C VAL A 115 -5.52 9.38 8.79
N TYR A 116 -4.88 9.52 9.95
CA TYR A 116 -5.45 9.17 11.24
C TYR A 116 -6.15 10.37 11.88
N ARG A 117 -7.16 10.08 12.70
CA ARG A 117 -7.67 10.99 13.73
C ARG A 117 -7.71 10.28 15.07
N ARG A 118 -7.83 11.06 16.15
CA ARG A 118 -8.07 10.53 17.49
C ARG A 118 -9.51 9.98 17.55
N ALA A 119 -9.67 8.83 18.19
CA ALA A 119 -10.95 8.21 18.48
C ALA A 119 -10.88 7.58 19.88
N LEU A 120 -11.97 7.62 20.64
CA LEU A 120 -12.07 6.87 21.88
C LEU A 120 -12.52 5.45 21.59
N ALA A 121 -11.84 4.50 22.22
CA ALA A 121 -12.11 3.08 22.06
C ALA A 121 -12.16 2.35 23.39
N SER A 122 -12.73 1.16 23.33
CA SER A 122 -12.74 0.13 24.37
C SER A 122 -12.53 -1.23 23.73
N TRP A 123 -12.70 -2.31 24.49
CA TRP A 123 -12.76 -3.65 23.93
C TRP A 123 -13.82 -4.51 24.62
N TYR A 124 -14.24 -5.58 23.94
CA TYR A 124 -15.23 -6.54 24.40
C TYR A 124 -14.79 -7.99 24.09
N GLY A 125 -15.26 -8.96 24.88
CA GLY A 125 -14.77 -10.35 24.78
C GLY A 125 -15.37 -11.30 25.81
N PRO A 126 -14.56 -12.07 26.56
CA PRO A 126 -14.86 -13.36 27.20
C PRO A 126 -16.30 -13.72 27.61
N GLY A 127 -17.10 -12.81 28.17
CA GLY A 127 -18.51 -13.04 28.48
C GLY A 127 -19.50 -12.95 27.31
N LEU A 128 -19.04 -12.59 26.11
CA LEU A 128 -19.86 -12.39 24.90
C LEU A 128 -19.53 -13.39 23.78
N PHE A 129 -18.56 -14.29 23.99
CA PHE A 129 -18.24 -15.30 22.99
C PHE A 129 -19.43 -16.25 22.78
N GLY A 130 -19.71 -16.61 21.54
CA GLY A 130 -20.91 -17.37 21.13
C GLY A 130 -22.08 -16.50 20.70
N ASN A 131 -22.10 -15.22 21.06
CA ASN A 131 -23.17 -14.30 20.65
C ASN A 131 -23.09 -13.93 19.17
N LYS A 132 -24.24 -13.63 18.57
CA LYS A 132 -24.33 -13.10 17.21
C LYS A 132 -23.83 -11.66 17.17
N LEU A 133 -23.10 -11.33 16.11
CA LEU A 133 -22.62 -9.97 15.86
C LEU A 133 -23.66 -9.19 15.06
N GLY A 134 -23.72 -7.86 15.25
CA GLY A 134 -24.63 -6.96 14.54
C GLY A 134 -24.35 -6.80 13.04
N CYS A 135 -23.24 -7.31 12.52
CA CYS A 135 -22.97 -7.43 11.08
C CYS A 135 -23.07 -8.86 10.55
N GLY A 136 -23.62 -9.77 11.35
CA GLY A 136 -23.68 -11.20 11.05
C GLY A 136 -22.44 -11.96 11.51
N GLY A 137 -22.59 -13.29 11.60
CA GLY A 137 -21.59 -14.18 12.18
C GLY A 137 -21.70 -14.28 13.70
N THR A 138 -20.74 -15.00 14.30
CA THR A 138 -20.67 -15.26 15.73
C THR A 138 -19.34 -14.75 16.29
N LEU A 139 -19.36 -14.11 17.46
CA LEU A 139 -18.16 -13.70 18.16
C LEU A 139 -17.42 -14.93 18.70
N THR A 140 -16.14 -15.07 18.37
CA THR A 140 -15.26 -16.12 18.88
C THR A 140 -14.02 -15.51 19.53
N THR A 141 -13.25 -16.33 20.24
CA THR A 141 -11.96 -15.96 20.84
C THR A 141 -10.95 -15.42 19.82
N GLY A 142 -11.11 -15.79 18.55
CA GLY A 142 -10.26 -15.41 17.42
C GLY A 142 -10.81 -14.30 16.53
N SER A 143 -12.03 -13.80 16.77
CA SER A 143 -12.66 -12.79 15.90
C SER A 143 -11.80 -11.52 15.82
N ILE A 144 -11.32 -11.17 14.61
CA ILE A 144 -10.59 -9.93 14.35
C ILE A 144 -11.51 -8.90 13.71
N GLY A 145 -11.91 -7.90 14.50
CA GLY A 145 -12.71 -6.79 14.03
C GLY A 145 -12.92 -5.72 15.08
N VAL A 146 -13.82 -4.80 14.76
CA VAL A 146 -14.35 -3.78 15.67
C VAL A 146 -15.86 -3.65 15.53
N ALA A 147 -16.50 -3.18 16.60
CA ALA A 147 -17.83 -2.60 16.56
C ALA A 147 -17.76 -1.13 16.17
N ASN A 148 -18.71 -0.67 15.36
CA ASN A 148 -18.93 0.75 15.08
C ASN A 148 -20.41 1.07 14.80
N LYS A 149 -20.88 2.23 15.28
CA LYS A 149 -22.28 2.69 15.18
C LYS A 149 -22.75 2.93 13.75
N HIS A 150 -21.89 3.53 12.91
CA HIS A 150 -22.35 4.16 11.66
C HIS A 150 -21.62 3.65 10.43
N LEU A 151 -20.39 3.17 10.54
CA LEU A 151 -19.66 2.62 9.41
C LEU A 151 -20.39 1.38 8.87
N PRO A 152 -20.52 1.20 7.54
CA PRO A 152 -21.08 -0.01 6.97
C PRO A 152 -20.34 -1.26 7.45
N CYS A 153 -21.07 -2.37 7.60
CA CYS A 153 -20.47 -3.66 7.89
C CYS A 153 -19.43 -4.04 6.82
N GLY A 154 -18.30 -4.59 7.25
CA GLY A 154 -17.17 -4.90 6.38
C GLY A 154 -16.24 -3.73 6.05
N SER A 155 -16.58 -2.49 6.46
CA SER A 155 -15.70 -1.32 6.28
C SER A 155 -14.33 -1.58 6.89
N LYS A 156 -13.27 -1.23 6.15
CA LYS A 156 -11.88 -1.48 6.57
C LYS A 156 -11.31 -0.24 7.26
N VAL A 157 -11.04 -0.34 8.55
CA VAL A 157 -10.40 0.72 9.34
C VAL A 157 -8.97 0.33 9.70
N THR A 158 -8.07 1.30 9.74
CA THR A 158 -6.70 1.11 10.22
C THR A 158 -6.58 1.77 11.58
N LEU A 159 -6.31 0.98 12.60
CA LEU A 159 -6.12 1.41 13.98
C LEU A 159 -4.63 1.51 14.28
N ARG A 160 -4.27 2.47 15.14
CA ARG A 160 -2.92 2.63 15.66
C ARG A 160 -2.96 2.97 17.14
N HIS A 161 -2.14 2.28 17.92
CA HIS A 161 -1.97 2.52 19.35
C HIS A 161 -0.53 2.16 19.75
N ARG A 162 0.15 3.04 20.48
CA ARG A 162 1.53 2.82 21.02
C ARG A 162 2.49 2.18 20.00
N GLY A 163 2.55 2.73 18.79
CA GLY A 163 3.43 2.25 17.71
C GLY A 163 2.92 1.04 16.93
N ARG A 164 1.92 0.31 17.43
CA ARG A 164 1.32 -0.83 16.73
C ARG A 164 0.22 -0.38 15.78
N VAL A 165 0.12 -1.02 14.63
CA VAL A 165 -0.88 -0.71 13.59
C VAL A 165 -1.59 -1.99 13.18
N LEU A 166 -2.92 -1.96 13.15
CA LEU A 166 -3.72 -3.09 12.71
C LEU A 166 -4.87 -2.62 11.82
N ARG A 167 -5.04 -3.27 10.67
CA ARG A 167 -6.15 -3.02 9.76
C ARG A 167 -7.20 -4.11 9.92
N VAL A 168 -8.40 -3.71 10.30
CA VAL A 168 -9.50 -4.60 10.66
C VAL A 168 -10.78 -4.20 9.95
N ARG A 169 -11.80 -5.05 10.04
CA ARG A 169 -13.14 -4.76 9.51
C ARG A 169 -14.09 -4.37 10.64
N VAL A 170 -15.09 -3.58 10.30
CA VAL A 170 -16.30 -3.43 11.12
C VAL A 170 -17.09 -4.72 11.01
N ILE A 171 -17.24 -5.43 12.12
CA ILE A 171 -17.95 -6.71 12.19
C ILE A 171 -19.12 -6.68 13.15
N ASP A 172 -19.37 -5.55 13.81
CA ASP A 172 -20.39 -5.46 14.86
C ASP A 172 -20.90 -4.02 15.04
N ARG A 173 -21.95 -3.85 15.85
CA ARG A 173 -22.61 -2.57 16.14
C ARG A 173 -22.36 -2.10 17.57
N GLY A 174 -22.46 -0.78 17.77
CA GLY A 174 -22.06 -0.10 19.01
C GLY A 174 -20.70 0.62 18.85
N PRO A 175 -20.02 0.99 19.95
CA PRO A 175 -20.47 0.88 21.35
C PRO A 175 -21.55 1.90 21.67
N TYR A 176 -22.67 1.53 22.29
CA TYR A 176 -23.78 2.47 22.54
C TYR A 176 -23.55 3.45 23.69
N VAL A 177 -22.47 3.29 24.44
CA VAL A 177 -22.05 4.25 25.46
C VAL A 177 -21.53 5.54 24.81
N GLY A 178 -21.82 6.68 25.43
CA GLY A 178 -21.41 8.00 24.98
C GLY A 178 -19.88 8.13 24.81
N GLY A 179 -19.47 8.94 23.83
CA GLY A 179 -18.06 9.29 23.59
C GLY A 179 -17.19 8.21 22.94
N ARG A 180 -17.51 6.92 23.05
CA ARG A 180 -16.76 5.83 22.39
C ARG A 180 -17.20 5.65 20.95
N GLU A 181 -16.24 5.45 20.07
CA GLU A 181 -16.49 5.25 18.64
C GLU A 181 -16.17 3.84 18.15
N TYR A 182 -15.20 3.19 18.79
CA TYR A 182 -14.81 1.82 18.45
C TYR A 182 -14.85 0.94 19.68
N ASP A 183 -15.37 -0.27 19.51
CA ASP A 183 -15.16 -1.35 20.46
C ASP A 183 -14.35 -2.44 19.78
N LEU A 184 -13.17 -2.76 20.30
CA LEU A 184 -12.29 -3.76 19.69
C LEU A 184 -12.70 -5.13 20.20
N THR A 185 -12.72 -6.14 19.32
CA THR A 185 -12.78 -7.51 19.83
C THR A 185 -11.56 -7.80 20.69
N ALA A 186 -11.67 -8.72 21.66
CA ALA A 186 -10.55 -9.11 22.52
C ALA A 186 -9.28 -9.48 21.74
N ALA A 187 -9.43 -10.19 20.61
CA ALA A 187 -8.30 -10.54 19.76
C ALA A 187 -7.69 -9.32 19.03
N THR A 188 -8.51 -8.37 18.58
CA THR A 188 -8.04 -7.09 18.01
C THR A 188 -7.30 -6.26 19.05
N ALA A 189 -7.87 -6.12 20.26
CA ALA A 189 -7.28 -5.35 21.36
C ALA A 189 -5.90 -5.92 21.75
N ARG A 190 -5.81 -7.25 21.92
CA ARG A 190 -4.55 -7.96 22.20
C ARG A 190 -3.49 -7.71 21.13
N LYS A 191 -3.84 -7.87 19.84
CA LYS A 191 -2.91 -7.64 18.72
C LYS A 191 -2.46 -6.19 18.64
N LEU A 192 -3.37 -5.23 18.88
CA LEU A 192 -3.05 -3.81 18.88
C LEU A 192 -2.30 -3.36 20.15
N GLY A 193 -2.23 -4.20 21.19
CA GLY A 193 -1.66 -3.83 22.49
C GLY A 193 -2.50 -2.79 23.22
N PHE A 194 -3.83 -2.86 23.06
CA PHE A 194 -4.80 -1.96 23.67
C PHE A 194 -5.54 -2.68 24.81
N SER A 195 -5.77 -1.97 25.92
CA SER A 195 -6.46 -2.48 27.11
C SER A 195 -7.33 -1.39 27.73
N GLY A 196 -8.36 -1.81 28.47
CA GLY A 196 -9.31 -0.90 29.12
C GLY A 196 -10.09 -0.04 28.13
N HIS A 197 -10.08 1.27 28.37
CA HIS A 197 -10.69 2.26 27.48
C HIS A 197 -9.75 3.45 27.33
N GLY A 198 -9.82 4.16 26.21
CA GLY A 198 -8.97 5.32 25.99
C GLY A 198 -8.76 5.67 24.52
N PRO A 199 -7.85 6.62 24.26
CA PRO A 199 -7.61 7.11 22.91
C PRO A 199 -6.80 6.13 22.07
N ILE A 200 -7.26 5.94 20.84
CA ILE A 200 -6.51 5.34 19.74
C ILE A 200 -6.48 6.29 18.55
N GLN A 201 -5.64 5.98 17.58
CA GLN A 201 -5.64 6.61 16.27
C GLN A 201 -6.38 5.70 15.29
N ALA A 202 -7.31 6.25 14.52
CA ALA A 202 -8.09 5.48 13.55
C ALA A 202 -8.21 6.22 12.22
N THR A 203 -8.20 5.47 11.12
CA THR A 203 -8.71 5.95 9.83
C THR A 203 -10.22 5.79 9.78
N ARG A 204 -10.86 6.43 8.81
CA ARG A 204 -12.26 6.19 8.44
C ARG A 204 -12.31 5.30 7.20
#